data_AF-A0A0Q9EBH4-F1
#
_entry.id   AF-A0A0Q9EBH4-F1
#
_cell.length_a   1.000
_cell.length_b   1.000
_cell.length_c   1.000
_cell.angle_alpha   90.00
_cell.angle_beta   90.00
_cell.angle_gamma   90.00
#
_symmetry.space_group_name_H-M   'P 1'
#
loop_
_entity.id
_entity.type
_entity.pdbx_description
1 polymer ?
#
loop_
_entity_poly.entity_id
_entity_poly.type
_entity_poly.pdbx_seq_one_letter_code
_entity_poly.pdbx_strand_id
1 'polypeptide(L)'
;MLTPRQRLARIARIGLAIQAIAILPAVVAMMVSWNPSNQDSAFVQWCVSYWWSLLLLGTFVYTAVAYALSFLLRCPHCRYRLSRAYTPTWAFASHNAHVRYSAHCGLALDASRSD
;
A
#
# COMPACT_ATOMS: atom_id res chain seq x y z
N MET A 1 13.21 -19.47 -9.54
CA MET A 1 13.54 -18.04 -9.56
C MET A 1 12.25 -17.25 -9.78
N LEU A 2 11.98 -16.20 -9.01
CA LEU A 2 10.80 -15.34 -9.22
C LEU A 2 11.04 -14.41 -10.42
N THR A 3 10.04 -14.22 -11.27
CA THR A 3 10.14 -13.23 -12.36
C THR A 3 10.19 -11.81 -11.79
N PRO A 4 10.77 -10.83 -12.50
CA PRO A 4 10.87 -9.46 -12.01
C PRO A 4 9.50 -8.86 -11.64
N ARG A 5 8.46 -9.16 -12.42
CA ARG A 5 7.09 -8.76 -12.13
C ARG A 5 6.51 -9.43 -10.89
N GLN A 6 6.76 -10.72 -10.66
CA GLN A 6 6.33 -11.40 -9.44
C GLN A 6 6.98 -10.76 -8.19
N ARG A 7 8.24 -10.31 -8.30
CA ARG A 7 8.91 -9.57 -7.22
C ARG A 7 8.24 -8.22 -6.97
N LEU A 8 7.95 -7.44 -8.01
CA LEU A 8 7.26 -6.15 -7.90
C LEU A 8 5.85 -6.31 -7.29
N ALA A 9 5.10 -7.33 -7.73
CA ALA A 9 3.77 -7.63 -7.20
C ALA A 9 3.83 -8.04 -5.72
N ARG A 10 4.84 -8.81 -5.31
CA ARG A 10 5.05 -9.17 -3.90
C ARG A 10 5.33 -7.93 -3.05
N ILE A 11 6.21 -7.04 -3.51
CA ILE A 11 6.53 -5.78 -2.80
C ILE A 11 5.27 -4.91 -2.65
N ALA A 12 4.49 -4.77 -3.73
CA ALA A 12 3.24 -4.01 -3.70
C ALA A 12 2.21 -4.60 -2.73
N ARG A 13 2.04 -5.92 -2.71
CA ARG A 13 1.14 -6.61 -1.76
C ARG A 13 1.57 -6.44 -0.31
N ILE A 14 2.87 -6.56 -0.02
CA ILE A 14 3.40 -6.34 1.34
C ILE A 14 3.12 -4.89 1.77
N GLY A 15 3.39 -3.91 0.91
CA GLY A 15 3.10 -2.52 1.21
C GLY A 15 1.62 -2.27 1.49
N LEU A 16 0.74 -2.84 0.67
CA LEU A 16 -0.71 -2.71 0.86
C LEU A 16 -1.19 -3.39 2.15
N ALA A 17 -0.61 -4.54 2.51
CA ALA A 17 -0.91 -5.21 3.77
C ALA A 17 -0.49 -4.38 4.99
N ILE A 18 0.70 -3.76 4.96
CA ILE A 18 1.17 -2.87 6.03
C ILE A 18 0.22 -1.68 6.20
N GLN A 19 -0.22 -1.07 5.08
CA GLN A 19 -1.17 0.04 5.10
C GLN A 19 -2.52 -0.37 5.71
N ALA A 20 -3.04 -1.54 5.32
CA ALA A 20 -4.31 -2.05 5.85
C ALA A 20 -4.23 -2.32 7.35
N ILE A 21 -3.17 -3.00 7.81
CA ILE A 21 -2.95 -3.31 9.23
C ILE A 21 -2.85 -2.03 10.08
N ALA A 22 -2.23 -0.97 9.55
CA ALA A 22 -2.08 0.28 10.29
C ALA A 22 -3.38 1.09 10.39
N ILE A 23 -4.25 1.04 9.38
CA ILE A 23 -5.50 1.83 9.33
C ILE A 23 -6.69 1.09 9.98
N LEU A 24 -6.75 -0.24 9.87
CA LEU A 24 -7.86 -1.04 10.37
C LEU A 24 -8.22 -0.78 11.84
N PRO A 25 -7.26 -0.77 12.79
CA PRO A 25 -7.56 -0.51 14.20
C PRO A 25 -8.20 0.86 14.42
N ALA A 26 -7.77 1.87 13.66
CA ALA A 26 -8.29 3.22 13.75
C ALA A 26 -9.74 3.32 13.24
N VAL A 27 -10.04 2.65 12.13
CA VAL A 27 -11.39 2.56 11.56
C VAL A 27 -12.34 1.84 12.51
N VAL A 28 -11.89 0.72 13.09
CA VAL A 28 -12.68 -0.04 14.07
C VAL A 28 -12.95 0.81 15.32
N ALA A 29 -11.92 1.48 15.87
CA ALA A 29 -12.08 2.34 17.03
C ALA A 29 -13.05 3.51 16.76
N MET A 30 -13.01 4.09 15.54
CA MET A 30 -13.93 5.14 15.11
C MET A 30 -15.38 4.63 14.96
N MET A 31 -15.58 3.43 14.41
CA MET A 31 -16.92 2.84 14.31
C MET A 31 -17.51 2.54 15.69
N VAL A 32 -16.68 2.07 16.63
CA VAL A 32 -17.09 1.80 18.01
C VAL A 32 -17.42 3.11 18.75
N SER A 33 -16.66 4.19 18.52
CA SER A 33 -16.89 5.48 19.17
C SER A 33 -18.19 6.17 18.73
N TRP A 34 -18.72 5.82 17.54
CA TRP A 34 -20.01 6.30 17.05
C TRP A 34 -21.23 5.57 17.61
N ASN A 35 -21.05 4.52 18.41
CA ASN A 35 -22.18 3.85 19.06
C ASN A 35 -22.38 4.38 20.50
N PRO A 36 -23.35 5.29 20.74
CA PRO A 36 -23.57 5.89 22.06
C PRO A 36 -24.12 4.90 23.11
N SER A 37 -24.57 3.71 22.70
CA SER A 37 -25.29 2.79 23.59
C SER A 37 -24.41 2.04 24.60
N ASN A 38 -23.08 2.05 24.47
CA ASN A 38 -22.17 1.18 25.25
C ASN A 38 -21.00 1.93 25.92
N GLN A 39 -21.19 3.21 26.28
CA GLN A 39 -20.13 4.04 26.87
C GLN A 39 -19.68 3.60 28.28
N ASP A 40 -20.37 2.64 28.90
CA ASP A 40 -20.03 2.12 30.23
C ASP A 40 -18.81 1.19 30.22
N SER A 41 -18.43 0.68 29.04
CA SER A 41 -17.25 -0.18 28.92
C SER A 41 -15.96 0.64 28.78
N ALA A 42 -14.96 0.32 29.60
CA ALA A 42 -13.64 0.96 29.55
C ALA A 42 -12.99 0.90 28.14
N PHE A 43 -13.30 -0.14 27.37
CA PHE A 43 -12.88 -0.29 25.98
C PHE A 43 -13.48 0.78 25.05
N VAL A 44 -14.80 1.05 25.13
CA VAL A 44 -15.46 2.05 24.28
C VAL A 44 -14.94 3.45 24.61
N GLN A 45 -14.73 3.76 25.89
CA GLN A 45 -14.13 5.05 26.31
C GLN A 45 -12.71 5.22 25.78
N TRP A 46 -11.90 4.16 25.79
CA TRP A 46 -10.59 4.17 25.15
C TRP A 46 -10.69 4.42 23.64
N CYS A 47 -11.60 3.74 22.94
CA CYS A 47 -11.83 3.97 21.51
C CYS A 47 -12.21 5.43 21.21
N VAL A 48 -13.15 6.02 21.96
CA VAL A 48 -13.55 7.44 21.84
C VAL A 48 -12.38 8.40 22.10
N SER A 49 -11.50 8.06 23.04
CA SER A 49 -10.40 8.93 23.44
C SER A 49 -9.21 8.87 22.48
N TYR A 50 -8.98 7.74 21.79
CA TYR A 50 -7.74 7.47 21.06
C TYR A 50 -7.93 7.15 19.56
N TRP A 51 -9.16 7.06 19.03
CA TRP A 51 -9.37 6.78 17.59
C TRP A 51 -8.66 7.78 16.67
N TRP A 52 -8.61 9.06 17.05
CA TRP A 52 -7.94 10.11 16.27
C TRP A 52 -6.42 9.90 16.24
N SER A 53 -5.80 9.48 17.35
CA SER A 53 -4.37 9.19 17.42
C SER A 53 -4.02 7.98 16.56
N LEU A 54 -4.86 6.94 16.59
CA LEU A 54 -4.73 5.77 15.72
C LEU A 54 -4.88 6.13 14.23
N LEU A 55 -5.81 7.03 13.89
CA LEU A 55 -5.96 7.51 12.51
C LEU A 55 -4.74 8.32 12.04
N LEU A 56 -4.21 9.21 12.89
CA LEU A 56 -2.99 9.95 12.56
C LEU A 56 -1.80 9.01 12.35
N LEU A 57 -1.64 8.00 13.21
CA LEU A 57 -0.61 6.98 13.03
C LEU A 57 -0.83 6.19 11.73
N GLY A 58 -2.07 5.76 11.45
CA GLY A 58 -2.42 5.02 10.25
C GLY A 58 -2.16 5.81 8.97
N THR A 59 -2.51 7.09 8.94
CA THR A 59 -2.24 8.00 7.81
C THR A 59 -0.74 8.25 7.64
N PHE A 60 0.01 8.43 8.73
CA PHE A 60 1.46 8.54 8.68
C PHE A 60 2.10 7.28 8.06
N VAL A 61 1.74 6.09 8.54
CA VAL A 61 2.24 4.82 7.98
C VAL A 61 1.82 4.69 6.51
N TYR A 62 0.61 5.08 6.16
CA TYR A 62 0.13 5.07 4.79
C TYR A 62 1.03 5.87 3.85
N THR A 63 1.31 7.13 4.22
CA THR A 63 2.16 8.03 3.43
C THR A 63 3.60 7.53 3.36
N ALA A 64 4.17 7.07 4.49
CA ALA A 64 5.53 6.54 4.54
C ALA A 64 5.70 5.31 3.64
N VAL A 65 4.74 4.37 3.67
CA VAL A 65 4.77 3.18 2.82
C VAL A 65 4.54 3.54 1.35
N ALA A 66 3.62 4.46 1.05
CA ALA A 66 3.39 4.92 -0.32
C ALA A 66 4.66 5.57 -0.90
N TYR A 67 5.34 6.39 -0.10
CA TYR A 67 6.62 6.99 -0.45
C TYR A 67 7.68 5.91 -0.68
N ALA A 68 7.86 4.97 0.24
CA ALA A 68 8.82 3.87 0.10
C ALA A 68 8.56 3.01 -1.16
N LEU A 69 7.31 2.62 -1.41
CA LEU A 69 6.92 1.88 -2.62
C LEU A 69 7.26 2.65 -3.90
N SER A 70 7.15 3.99 -3.89
CA SER A 70 7.52 4.83 -5.03
C SER A 70 9.00 4.73 -5.41
N PHE A 71 9.89 4.43 -4.44
CA PHE A 71 11.32 4.20 -4.69
C PHE A 71 11.64 2.76 -5.05
N LEU A 72 10.90 1.80 -4.50
CA LEU A 72 11.11 0.37 -4.70
C LEU A 72 10.56 -0.13 -6.05
N LEU A 73 9.45 0.44 -6.51
CA LEU A 73 8.81 0.09 -7.79
C LEU A 73 9.52 0.80 -8.95
N ARG A 74 10.63 0.21 -9.40
CA ARG A 74 11.39 0.67 -10.57
C ARG A 74 11.35 -0.35 -11.69
N CYS A 75 11.43 0.12 -12.93
CA CYS A 75 11.61 -0.75 -14.07
C CYS A 75 12.95 -1.48 -13.97
N PRO A 76 13.02 -2.81 -14.18
CA PRO A 76 14.28 -3.56 -14.14
C PRO A 76 15.25 -3.14 -15.25
N HIS A 77 14.76 -2.62 -16.37
CA HIS A 77 15.57 -2.24 -17.54
C HIS A 77 16.11 -0.82 -17.43
N CYS A 78 15.21 0.18 -17.40
CA CYS A 78 15.61 1.60 -17.43
C CYS A 78 15.71 2.25 -16.04
N ARG A 79 15.43 1.51 -14.96
CA ARG A 79 15.35 2.00 -13.56
C ARG A 79 14.41 3.19 -13.32
N TYR A 80 13.58 3.54 -14.30
CA TYR A 80 12.58 4.59 -14.17
C TYR A 80 11.52 4.19 -13.12
N ARG A 81 11.04 5.16 -12.34
CA ARG A 81 10.04 4.94 -11.28
C ARG A 81 8.69 4.64 -11.91
N LEU A 82 8.18 3.44 -11.67
CA LEU A 82 6.92 2.99 -12.28
C LEU A 82 5.70 3.73 -11.71
N SER A 83 5.76 4.14 -10.43
CA SER A 83 4.72 4.93 -9.77
C SER A 83 4.44 6.30 -10.41
N ARG A 84 5.41 6.88 -11.14
CA ARG A 84 5.24 8.14 -11.88
C ARG A 84 4.63 7.96 -13.27
N ALA A 85 4.60 6.74 -13.78
CA ALA A 85 4.12 6.42 -15.12
C ALA A 85 2.59 6.18 -15.17
N TYR A 86 1.81 6.92 -14.37
CA TYR A 86 0.36 6.78 -14.23
C TYR A 86 -0.14 5.40 -13.76
N THR A 87 0.74 4.53 -13.28
CA THR A 87 0.36 3.22 -12.73
C THR A 87 0.32 3.32 -11.19
N PRO A 88 -0.87 3.28 -10.58
CA PRO A 88 -0.96 3.37 -9.14
C PRO A 88 -0.34 2.13 -8.49
N THR A 89 0.25 2.27 -7.30
CA THR A 89 1.00 1.20 -6.62
C THR A 89 0.14 -0.05 -6.36
N TRP A 90 -1.16 0.13 -6.12
CA TRP A 90 -2.12 -0.97 -5.97
C TRP A 90 -2.33 -1.78 -7.26
N ALA A 91 -2.12 -1.20 -8.44
CA ALA A 91 -2.27 -1.92 -9.71
C ALA A 91 -1.27 -3.09 -9.80
N PHE A 92 -0.06 -2.92 -9.24
CA PHE A 92 0.93 -4.00 -9.12
C PHE A 92 0.48 -5.12 -8.18
N ALA A 93 -0.31 -4.81 -7.14
CA ALA A 93 -0.80 -5.81 -6.20
C ALA A 93 -1.86 -6.73 -6.83
N SER A 94 -2.72 -6.16 -7.69
CA SER A 94 -3.82 -6.86 -8.39
C SER A 94 -3.39 -7.69 -9.61
N HIS A 95 -2.10 -7.75 -9.94
CA HIS A 95 -1.60 -8.37 -11.19
C HIS A 95 -2.28 -7.84 -12.46
N ASN A 96 -2.69 -6.57 -12.44
CA ASN A 96 -3.46 -5.99 -13.52
C ASN A 96 -2.73 -6.11 -14.87
N ALA A 97 -3.45 -6.48 -15.93
CA ALA A 97 -2.88 -6.64 -17.27
C ALA A 97 -2.28 -5.34 -17.83
N HIS A 98 -2.75 -4.19 -17.33
CA HIS A 98 -2.21 -2.86 -17.65
C HIS A 98 -0.74 -2.66 -17.24
N VAL A 99 -0.19 -3.52 -16.39
CA VAL A 99 1.18 -3.42 -15.86
C VAL A 99 2.10 -4.48 -16.49
N ARG A 100 1.98 -4.67 -17.81
CA ARG A 100 2.86 -5.58 -18.58
C ARG A 100 4.13 -4.88 -19.09
N TYR A 101 4.03 -3.58 -19.40
CA TYR A 101 5.11 -2.82 -20.03
C TYR A 101 5.47 -1.58 -19.19
N SER A 102 6.73 -1.15 -19.27
CA SER A 102 7.13 0.16 -18.75
C SER A 102 6.67 1.27 -19.70
N ALA A 103 6.00 2.31 -19.19
CA ALA A 103 5.62 3.45 -20.03
C ALA A 103 6.83 4.30 -20.50
N HIS A 104 8.01 4.13 -19.86
CA HIS A 104 9.21 4.87 -20.23
C HIS A 104 10.01 4.19 -21.34
N CYS A 105 10.31 2.89 -21.19
CA CYS A 105 11.13 2.16 -22.18
C CYS A 105 10.33 1.22 -23.09
N GLY A 106 9.01 1.07 -22.90
CA GLY A 106 8.18 0.17 -23.69
C GLY A 106 8.44 -1.32 -23.50
N LEU A 107 9.51 -1.70 -22.77
CA LEU A 107 9.88 -3.09 -22.53
C LEU A 107 8.94 -3.77 -21.55
N ALA A 108 8.71 -5.07 -21.78
CA ALA A 108 7.97 -5.90 -20.88
C ALA A 108 8.69 -6.03 -19.53
N LEU A 109 7.95 -5.87 -18.44
CA LEU A 109 8.47 -6.05 -17.07
C LEU A 109 8.83 -7.51 -16.77
N ASP A 110 8.31 -8.44 -17.59
CA ASP A 110 8.56 -9.87 -17.52
C ASP A 110 9.82 -10.31 -18.29
N ALA A 111 10.34 -9.46 -19.20
CA ALA A 111 11.53 -9.78 -19.97
C ALA A 111 12.77 -9.81 -19.06
N SER A 112 13.54 -10.89 -19.12
CA SER A 112 14.91 -10.91 -18.62
C SER A 112 15.71 -9.82 -19.32
N ARG A 113 16.63 -9.18 -18.61
CA ARG A 113 17.61 -8.28 -19.24
C ARG A 113 18.30 -9.09 -20.33
N SER A 114 18.07 -8.75 -21.59
CA SER A 114 18.84 -9.30 -22.71
C SER A 114 20.19 -8.61 -22.62
N ASP A 115 21.12 -9.24 -21.91
CA ASP A 115 22.54 -8.89 -22.02
C ASP A 115 23.04 -9.24 -23.42
#